data_AF-A0AAD3D9D5-F1
#
_entry.id   AF-A0AAD3D9D5-F1
#
_cell.length_a   1.000
_cell.length_b   1.000
_cell.length_c   1.000
_cell.angle_alpha   90.00
_cell.angle_beta   90.00
_cell.angle_gamma   90.00
#
_symmetry.space_group_name_H-M   'P 1'
#
loop_
_entity.id
_entity.type
_entity.pdbx_description
1 polymer ?
#
loop_
_entity_poly.entity_id
_entity_poly.type
_entity_poly.pdbx_seq_one_letter_code
_entity_poly.pdbx_strand_id
1 'polypeptide(L)'
;MSRFIEAAALASKGNQIGSKHGCVICISHQLITNNDEMRRIYLSNHHIEKEFCPKATIGAFDIVVGRGWNHNALEDPESGGGKKRMLHSEVHAIADTIHTYGEDLAFNYIFPNSAILIVELHKDYSYDNAPPCPKCHTALRAVGVRQVHHSTDQGFVQELQLGPGNMELLDRHNVSIPLRVALGEFGMDCKRLTIAEERGRKKPKH
;
A
#
# COMPACT_ATOMS: atom_id res chain seq x y z
N MET A 1 -16.32 5.95 -7.36
CA MET A 1 -16.55 6.80 -6.17
C MET A 1 -16.40 6.04 -4.84
N SER A 2 -16.83 4.77 -4.74
CA SER A 2 -16.73 3.97 -3.50
C SER A 2 -15.31 3.83 -2.91
N ARG A 3 -14.29 3.68 -3.76
CA ARG A 3 -12.89 3.46 -3.32
C ARG A 3 -12.24 4.68 -2.69
N PHE A 4 -12.63 5.88 -3.13
CA PHE A 4 -12.18 7.14 -2.54
C PHE A 4 -12.75 7.33 -1.12
N ILE A 5 -14.01 6.94 -0.93
CA ILE A 5 -14.64 6.92 0.40
C ILE A 5 -13.92 5.91 1.30
N GLU A 6 -13.53 4.74 0.78
CA GLU A 6 -12.77 3.75 1.54
C GLU A 6 -11.38 4.27 1.95
N ALA A 7 -10.65 4.92 1.04
CA ALA A 7 -9.38 5.58 1.36
C ALA A 7 -9.55 6.71 2.39
N ALA A 8 -10.59 7.53 2.27
CA ALA A 8 -10.92 8.55 3.28
C ALA A 8 -11.26 7.94 4.64
N ALA A 9 -11.99 6.83 4.67
CA ALA A 9 -12.32 6.10 5.88
C ALA A 9 -11.10 5.45 6.53
N LEU A 10 -10.08 5.07 5.75
CA LEU A 10 -8.79 4.66 6.31
C LEU A 10 -8.02 5.86 6.84
N ALA A 11 -8.05 7.00 6.14
CA ALA A 11 -7.40 8.22 6.58
C ALA A 11 -7.89 8.62 7.98
N SER A 12 -9.20 8.56 8.24
CA SER A 12 -9.76 8.92 9.55
C SER A 12 -9.26 8.05 10.72
N LYS A 13 -8.75 6.83 10.46
CA LYS A 13 -8.14 5.94 11.47
C LYS A 13 -6.75 6.40 11.92
N GLY A 14 -6.11 7.31 11.19
CA GLY A 14 -4.79 7.83 11.55
C GLY A 14 -4.78 8.46 12.94
N ASN A 15 -3.80 8.11 13.76
CA ASN A 15 -3.67 8.60 15.14
C ASN A 15 -2.84 9.88 15.27
N GLN A 16 -2.60 10.57 14.16
CA GLN A 16 -1.82 11.81 14.11
C GLN A 16 -2.71 13.02 14.41
N ILE A 17 -2.13 14.02 15.11
CA ILE A 17 -2.76 15.33 15.27
C ILE A 17 -2.52 16.12 13.98
N GLY A 18 -3.60 16.52 13.31
CA GLY A 18 -3.54 17.32 12.08
C GLY A 18 -3.95 16.52 10.84
N SER A 19 -3.05 16.42 9.87
CA SER A 19 -3.29 15.69 8.63
C SER A 19 -3.32 14.18 8.88
N LYS A 20 -4.32 13.50 8.29
CA LYS A 20 -4.41 12.05 8.30
C LYS A 20 -4.44 11.52 6.88
N HIS A 21 -3.65 10.48 6.61
CA HIS A 21 -3.57 9.86 5.29
C HIS A 21 -4.11 8.44 5.31
N GLY A 22 -4.88 8.10 4.29
CA GLY A 22 -5.36 6.77 3.99
C GLY A 22 -4.92 6.36 2.59
N CYS A 23 -4.65 5.07 2.42
CA CYS A 23 -4.19 4.50 1.17
C CYS A 23 -4.92 3.19 0.90
N VAL A 24 -5.38 3.01 -0.33
CA VAL A 24 -5.86 1.70 -0.81
C VAL A 24 -5.10 1.28 -2.07
N ILE A 25 -4.90 -0.03 -2.20
CA ILE A 25 -4.37 -0.65 -3.42
C ILE A 25 -5.55 -1.27 -4.15
N CYS A 26 -5.76 -0.86 -5.41
CA CYS A 26 -6.87 -1.30 -6.23
C CYS A 26 -6.38 -2.09 -7.45
N ILE A 27 -7.06 -3.18 -7.78
CA ILE A 27 -6.83 -3.95 -9.03
C ILE A 27 -8.11 -4.01 -9.86
N SER A 28 -7.94 -4.36 -11.14
CA SER A 28 -9.08 -4.57 -12.03
C SER A 28 -9.81 -5.88 -11.77
N HIS A 29 -11.14 -5.87 -11.93
CA HIS A 29 -11.94 -7.11 -11.99
C HIS A 29 -11.39 -8.08 -13.04
N GLN A 30 -10.94 -7.56 -14.19
CA GLN A 30 -10.39 -8.40 -15.26
C GLN A 30 -9.16 -9.19 -14.83
N LEU A 31 -8.34 -8.63 -13.92
CA LEU A 31 -7.15 -9.30 -13.39
C LEU A 31 -7.55 -10.53 -12.56
N ILE A 32 -8.62 -10.42 -11.76
CA ILE A 32 -9.12 -11.55 -10.95
C ILE A 32 -9.77 -12.60 -11.83
N THR A 33 -10.60 -12.20 -12.81
CA THR A 33 -11.30 -13.17 -13.66
C THR A 33 -10.36 -14.00 -14.52
N ASN A 34 -9.19 -13.45 -14.86
CA ASN A 34 -8.21 -14.07 -15.76
C ASN A 34 -7.11 -14.84 -15.01
N ASN A 35 -7.14 -14.89 -13.67
CA ASN A 35 -6.15 -15.58 -12.86
C ASN A 35 -6.84 -16.46 -11.80
N ASP A 36 -6.85 -17.77 -12.01
CA ASP A 36 -7.55 -18.74 -11.16
C ASP A 36 -7.06 -18.74 -9.71
N GLU A 37 -5.77 -18.46 -9.49
CA GLU A 37 -5.21 -18.35 -8.15
C GLU A 37 -5.69 -17.10 -7.42
N MET A 38 -5.64 -15.94 -8.09
CA MET A 38 -6.21 -14.69 -7.56
C MET A 38 -7.70 -14.87 -7.25
N ARG A 39 -8.45 -15.49 -8.15
CA ARG A 39 -9.87 -15.76 -7.97
C ARG A 39 -10.13 -16.63 -6.75
N ARG A 40 -9.38 -17.72 -6.60
CA ARG A 40 -9.48 -18.63 -5.46
C ARG A 40 -9.22 -17.91 -4.13
N ILE A 41 -8.12 -17.16 -4.03
CA ILE A 41 -7.75 -16.43 -2.80
C ILE A 41 -8.74 -15.30 -2.51
N TYR A 42 -9.18 -14.58 -3.53
CA TYR A 42 -10.19 -13.53 -3.38
C TYR A 42 -11.49 -14.10 -2.80
N LEU A 43 -11.98 -15.22 -3.35
CA LEU A 43 -13.20 -15.88 -2.88
C LEU A 43 -13.05 -16.52 -1.49
N SER A 44 -11.85 -16.95 -1.09
CA SER A 44 -11.62 -17.48 0.26
C SER A 44 -11.57 -16.39 1.33
N ASN A 45 -11.01 -15.23 0.99
CA ASN A 45 -10.81 -14.13 1.94
C ASN A 45 -12.06 -13.24 2.10
N HIS A 46 -12.96 -13.24 1.11
CA HIS A 46 -14.20 -12.47 1.14
C HIS A 46 -15.37 -13.44 1.33
N HIS A 47 -15.63 -13.80 2.59
CA HIS A 47 -16.84 -14.52 2.97
C HIS A 47 -18.07 -13.67 2.59
N ILE A 48 -18.66 -13.92 1.41
CA ILE A 48 -19.96 -13.38 0.91
C ILE A 48 -19.81 -11.91 0.42
N GLU A 49 -20.36 -11.44 -0.73
CA GLU A 49 -21.75 -11.51 -1.20
C GLU A 49 -21.88 -11.36 -2.73
N LYS A 50 -22.88 -12.05 -3.29
CA LYS A 50 -23.20 -12.19 -4.73
C LYS A 50 -23.74 -10.93 -5.41
N GLU A 51 -23.77 -9.77 -4.77
CA GLU A 51 -24.29 -8.55 -5.41
C GLU A 51 -23.18 -7.74 -6.05
N PHE A 52 -22.77 -8.26 -7.20
CA PHE A 52 -21.96 -7.55 -8.18
C PHE A 52 -22.67 -6.25 -8.56
N CYS A 53 -22.12 -5.09 -8.19
CA CYS A 53 -22.63 -3.79 -8.60
C CYS A 53 -21.78 -3.25 -9.76
N PRO A 54 -22.22 -3.41 -11.03
CA PRO A 54 -21.42 -3.07 -12.22
C PRO A 54 -21.31 -1.56 -12.51
N LYS A 55 -21.55 -0.67 -11.53
CA LYS A 55 -21.73 0.77 -11.78
C LYS A 55 -20.95 1.70 -10.85
N ALA A 56 -19.65 1.48 -10.66
CA ALA A 56 -18.80 2.45 -9.96
C ALA A 56 -17.52 2.78 -10.74
N THR A 57 -17.65 3.53 -11.82
CA THR A 57 -16.54 4.04 -12.64
C THR A 57 -15.67 5.04 -11.87
N ILE A 58 -14.59 4.53 -11.29
CA ILE A 58 -13.25 5.10 -11.45
C ILE A 58 -12.51 4.00 -12.22
N GLY A 59 -12.17 4.27 -13.48
CA GLY A 59 -11.91 3.28 -14.52
C GLY A 59 -11.16 2.01 -14.12
N ALA A 60 -11.59 0.87 -14.66
CA ALA A 60 -10.99 -0.47 -14.59
C ALA A 60 -10.63 -1.07 -13.21
N PHE A 61 -10.37 -0.29 -12.15
CA PHE A 61 -9.81 -0.72 -10.86
C PHE A 61 -10.87 -0.74 -9.77
N ASP A 62 -11.56 -1.87 -9.65
CA ASP A 62 -12.78 -1.96 -8.86
C ASP A 62 -12.60 -2.71 -7.54
N ILE A 63 -11.48 -3.39 -7.28
CA ILE A 63 -11.28 -4.23 -6.07
C ILE A 63 -10.14 -3.71 -5.20
N VAL A 64 -10.41 -3.49 -3.91
CA VAL A 64 -9.38 -3.18 -2.90
C VAL A 64 -8.72 -4.46 -2.41
N VAL A 65 -7.41 -4.51 -2.55
CA VAL A 65 -6.55 -5.63 -2.13
C VAL A 65 -5.57 -5.26 -1.02
N GLY A 66 -5.43 -3.97 -0.73
CA GLY A 66 -4.56 -3.47 0.33
C GLY A 66 -5.10 -2.19 0.94
N ARG A 67 -4.95 -2.04 2.25
CA ARG A 67 -5.45 -0.92 3.05
C ARG A 67 -4.37 -0.44 3.99
N GLY A 68 -4.19 0.87 4.07
CA GLY A 68 -3.22 1.46 4.99
C GLY A 68 -3.63 2.83 5.47
N TRP A 69 -3.12 3.17 6.65
CA TRP A 69 -3.29 4.46 7.31
C TRP A 69 -2.01 4.80 8.06
N ASN A 70 -1.72 6.09 8.23
CA ASN A 70 -0.52 6.48 8.96
C ASN A 70 -0.66 6.19 10.46
N HIS A 71 0.38 5.64 11.07
CA HIS A 71 0.46 5.47 12.51
C HIS A 71 1.90 5.22 12.97
N ASN A 72 2.15 5.34 14.28
CA ASN A 72 3.44 5.00 14.87
C ASN A 72 3.52 3.50 15.16
N ALA A 73 4.54 2.84 14.62
CA ALA A 73 4.85 1.44 14.89
C ALA A 73 6.18 1.31 15.66
N LEU A 74 6.31 0.25 16.45
CA LEU A 74 7.57 -0.09 17.11
C LEU A 74 8.48 -0.87 16.15
N GLU A 75 9.73 -0.44 15.99
CA GLU A 75 10.68 -1.19 15.13
C GLU A 75 11.03 -2.58 15.67
N ASP A 76 10.96 -2.75 16.99
CA ASP A 76 11.20 -3.99 17.71
C ASP A 76 10.24 -4.04 18.92
N PRO A 77 9.08 -4.71 18.80
CA PRO A 77 8.10 -4.80 19.87
C PRO A 77 8.61 -5.55 21.11
N GLU A 78 9.56 -6.48 20.93
CA GLU A 78 10.08 -7.33 22.01
C GLU A 78 11.11 -6.60 22.88
N SER A 79 11.78 -5.58 22.34
CA SER A 79 12.82 -4.83 23.03
C SER A 79 12.36 -3.95 24.22
N GLY A 80 11.06 -3.85 24.52
CA GLY A 80 10.51 -3.12 25.69
C GLY A 80 10.73 -1.59 25.70
N GLY A 81 11.48 -1.05 24.73
CA GLY A 81 11.83 0.37 24.58
C GLY A 81 12.13 0.77 23.13
N GLY A 82 11.62 -0.01 22.16
CA GLY A 82 11.92 0.13 20.75
C GLY A 82 11.64 1.52 20.19
N LYS A 83 12.48 1.95 19.24
CA LYS A 83 12.31 3.21 18.51
C LYS A 83 10.95 3.19 17.80
N LYS A 84 10.13 4.21 18.02
CA LYS A 84 8.90 4.43 17.26
C LYS A 84 9.24 4.99 15.88
N ARG A 85 8.60 4.45 14.85
CA ARG A 85 8.69 4.92 13.47
C ARG A 85 7.30 5.29 12.99
N MET A 86 7.19 6.43 12.32
CA MET A 86 5.99 6.75 11.57
C MET A 86 5.91 5.84 10.34
N LEU A 87 4.92 4.94 10.32
CA LEU A 87 4.53 4.22 9.12
C LEU A 87 3.57 5.07 8.32
N HIS A 88 3.87 5.19 7.03
CA HIS A 88 3.00 5.87 6.08
C HIS A 88 1.97 4.88 5.52
N SER A 89 0.80 5.39 5.16
CA SER A 89 -0.35 4.60 4.70
C SER A 89 -0.01 3.75 3.48
N GLU A 90 0.84 4.22 2.57
CA GLU A 90 1.24 3.47 1.39
C GLU A 90 2.06 2.23 1.74
N VAL A 91 3.03 2.36 2.67
CA VAL A 91 3.85 1.23 3.13
C VAL A 91 2.99 0.22 3.88
N HIS A 92 2.06 0.70 4.70
CA HIS A 92 1.13 -0.18 5.42
C HIS A 92 0.21 -0.94 4.46
N ALA A 93 -0.32 -0.28 3.41
CA ALA A 93 -1.17 -0.93 2.41
C ALA A 93 -0.42 -1.99 1.59
N ILE A 94 0.89 -1.80 1.34
CA ILE A 94 1.75 -2.84 0.74
C ILE A 94 1.81 -4.07 1.66
N ALA A 95 2.09 -3.86 2.96
CA ALA A 95 2.20 -4.95 3.92
C ALA A 95 0.87 -5.72 4.08
N ASP A 96 -0.26 -5.01 4.16
CA ASP A 96 -1.61 -5.59 4.20
C ASP A 96 -1.91 -6.45 2.94
N THR A 97 -1.47 -5.99 1.77
CA THR A 97 -1.61 -6.76 0.52
C THR A 97 -0.80 -8.05 0.56
N ILE A 98 0.47 -7.98 0.99
CA ILE A 98 1.33 -9.17 1.12
C ILE A 98 0.73 -10.13 2.15
N HIS A 99 0.14 -9.61 3.23
CA HIS A 99 -0.50 -10.41 4.26
C HIS A 99 -1.69 -11.18 3.73
N THR A 100 -2.56 -10.50 3.00
CA THR A 100 -3.80 -11.07 2.51
C THR A 100 -3.59 -12.08 1.39
N TYR A 101 -2.64 -11.82 0.48
CA TYR A 101 -2.51 -12.56 -0.77
C TYR A 101 -1.23 -13.39 -0.88
N GLY A 102 -0.30 -13.24 0.06
CA GLY A 102 1.02 -13.84 0.00
C GLY A 102 1.99 -13.07 -0.89
N GLU A 103 3.27 -13.21 -0.59
CA GLU A 103 4.35 -12.45 -1.22
C GLU A 103 4.42 -12.64 -2.74
N ASP A 104 4.39 -13.89 -3.22
CA ASP A 104 4.56 -14.16 -4.65
C ASP A 104 3.44 -13.58 -5.50
N LEU A 105 2.20 -13.70 -5.02
CA LEU A 105 1.05 -13.15 -5.72
C LEU A 105 1.06 -11.62 -5.71
N ALA A 106 1.42 -11.04 -4.56
CA ALA A 106 1.52 -9.60 -4.40
C ALA A 106 2.54 -8.98 -5.36
N PHE A 107 3.78 -9.50 -5.37
CA PHE A 107 4.87 -8.96 -6.19
C PHE A 107 4.74 -9.26 -7.69
N ASN A 108 4.32 -10.47 -8.05
CA ASN A 108 4.34 -10.89 -9.45
C ASN A 108 3.07 -10.46 -10.21
N TYR A 109 1.95 -10.28 -9.51
CA TYR A 109 0.65 -10.06 -10.16
C TYR A 109 -0.07 -8.81 -9.65
N ILE A 110 -0.20 -8.60 -8.34
CA ILE A 110 -1.02 -7.50 -7.81
C ILE A 110 -0.36 -6.15 -8.05
N PHE A 111 0.82 -5.91 -7.49
CA PHE A 111 1.44 -4.58 -7.54
C PHE A 111 1.69 -4.07 -8.97
N PRO A 112 2.21 -4.88 -9.92
CA PRO A 112 2.44 -4.43 -11.29
C PRO A 112 1.17 -4.05 -12.05
N ASN A 113 0.01 -4.56 -11.63
CA ASN A 113 -1.29 -4.36 -12.27
C ASN A 113 -2.28 -3.63 -11.35
N SER A 114 -1.76 -2.83 -10.42
CA SER A 114 -2.56 -2.07 -9.46
C SER A 114 -2.45 -0.57 -9.69
N ALA A 115 -3.50 0.14 -9.28
CA ALA A 115 -3.48 1.56 -9.04
C ALA A 115 -3.62 1.82 -7.54
N ILE A 116 -2.85 2.77 -7.03
CA ILE A 116 -2.95 3.21 -5.64
C ILE A 116 -3.89 4.40 -5.57
N LEU A 117 -4.70 4.49 -4.53
CA LEU A 117 -5.46 5.69 -4.22
C LEU A 117 -5.10 6.20 -2.83
N ILE A 118 -4.62 7.44 -2.77
CA ILE A 118 -4.19 8.12 -1.55
C ILE A 118 -5.17 9.26 -1.27
N VAL A 119 -5.63 9.35 -0.03
CA VAL A 119 -6.48 10.44 0.44
C VAL A 119 -5.88 11.03 1.69
N GLU A 120 -5.78 12.35 1.71
CA GLU A 120 -5.43 13.12 2.90
C GLU A 120 -6.64 13.92 3.37
N LEU A 121 -6.91 13.83 4.67
CA LEU A 121 -7.91 14.63 5.34
C LEU A 121 -7.22 15.66 6.22
N HIS A 122 -7.54 16.93 6.01
CA HIS A 122 -7.21 18.02 6.92
C HIS A 122 -8.34 18.18 7.94
N LYS A 123 -8.02 18.01 9.24
CA LYS A 123 -8.96 18.16 10.36
C LYS A 123 -10.25 17.33 10.22
N ASP A 124 -10.18 16.17 9.57
CA ASP A 124 -11.29 15.20 9.38
C ASP A 124 -12.45 15.62 8.45
N TYR A 125 -12.48 16.83 7.89
CA TYR A 125 -13.63 17.31 7.08
C TYR A 125 -13.28 17.89 5.72
N SER A 126 -12.02 18.21 5.42
CA SER A 126 -11.60 18.69 4.10
C SER A 126 -10.50 17.82 3.52
N TYR A 127 -10.44 17.74 2.19
CA TYR A 127 -9.35 17.07 1.49
C TYR A 127 -8.13 17.98 1.41
N ASP A 128 -6.94 17.38 1.38
CA ASP A 128 -5.68 18.05 1.07
C ASP A 128 -5.02 17.41 -0.16
N ASN A 129 -4.01 18.07 -0.71
CA ASN A 129 -3.19 17.55 -1.79
C ASN A 129 -2.24 16.46 -1.26
N ALA A 130 -2.50 15.21 -1.66
CA ALA A 130 -1.91 14.02 -1.04
C ALA A 130 -0.99 13.19 -1.96
N PRO A 131 -0.07 13.78 -2.76
CA PRO A 131 0.84 12.97 -3.56
C PRO A 131 1.74 12.13 -2.62
N PRO A 132 2.16 10.93 -3.04
CA PRO A 132 3.05 10.11 -2.22
C PRO A 132 4.36 10.86 -1.97
N CYS A 133 4.82 10.91 -0.73
CA CYS A 133 6.11 11.54 -0.41
C CYS A 133 7.27 10.81 -1.13
N PRO A 134 8.47 11.42 -1.28
CA PRO A 134 9.59 10.79 -2.00
C PRO A 134 9.98 9.38 -1.51
N LYS A 135 9.81 9.10 -0.21
CA LYS A 135 10.07 7.77 0.37
C LYS A 135 9.00 6.76 -0.08
N CYS A 136 7.71 7.11 0.03
CA CYS A 136 6.61 6.26 -0.42
C CYS A 136 6.64 6.06 -1.93
N HIS A 137 6.94 7.09 -2.71
CA HIS A 137 7.18 6.99 -4.15
C HIS A 137 8.24 5.92 -4.46
N THR A 138 9.34 5.91 -3.71
CA THR A 138 10.40 4.89 -3.88
C THR A 138 9.90 3.50 -3.49
N ALA A 139 9.16 3.37 -2.39
CA ALA A 139 8.62 2.09 -1.92
C ALA A 139 7.57 1.49 -2.88
N LEU A 140 6.66 2.30 -3.41
CA LEU A 140 5.66 1.89 -4.40
C LEU A 140 6.33 1.35 -5.67
N ARG A 141 7.34 2.05 -6.19
CA ARG A 141 8.14 1.55 -7.31
C ARG A 141 8.92 0.29 -6.98
N ALA A 142 9.39 0.15 -5.74
CA ALA A 142 10.13 -1.02 -5.29
C ALA A 142 9.30 -2.31 -5.37
N VAL A 143 7.99 -2.20 -5.15
CA VAL A 143 7.06 -3.33 -5.25
C VAL A 143 6.42 -3.50 -6.63
N GLY A 144 6.66 -2.55 -7.55
CA GLY A 144 6.23 -2.65 -8.95
C GLY A 144 5.03 -1.79 -9.33
N VAL A 145 4.46 -1.02 -8.39
CA VAL A 145 3.37 -0.07 -8.66
C VAL A 145 3.85 1.04 -9.60
N ARG A 146 2.98 1.41 -10.55
CA ARG A 146 3.27 2.44 -11.56
C ARG A 146 2.29 3.60 -11.56
N GLN A 147 1.07 3.37 -11.09
CA GLN A 147 -0.01 4.36 -11.15
C GLN A 147 -0.50 4.71 -9.75
N VAL A 148 -0.60 6.01 -9.48
CA VAL A 148 -1.15 6.56 -8.24
C VAL A 148 -2.21 7.58 -8.59
N HIS A 149 -3.30 7.54 -7.85
CA HIS A 149 -4.32 8.56 -7.79
C HIS A 149 -4.26 9.17 -6.40
N HIS A 150 -4.37 10.49 -6.29
CA HIS A 150 -4.40 11.15 -4.99
C HIS A 150 -5.44 12.26 -4.92
N SER A 151 -5.91 12.56 -3.71
CA SER A 151 -6.75 13.73 -3.48
C SER A 151 -6.00 15.04 -3.76
N THR A 152 -6.75 16.05 -4.18
CA THR A 152 -6.34 17.46 -4.17
C THR A 152 -7.11 18.23 -3.10
N ASP A 153 -6.63 19.41 -2.74
CA ASP A 153 -7.28 20.37 -1.84
C ASP A 153 -8.65 20.86 -2.35
N GLN A 154 -8.91 20.74 -3.66
CA GLN A 154 -10.20 21.01 -4.29
C GLN A 154 -11.17 19.81 -4.26
N GLY A 155 -10.79 18.70 -3.63
CA GLY A 155 -11.59 17.47 -3.59
C GLY A 155 -11.64 16.71 -4.92
N PHE A 156 -10.71 17.00 -5.84
CA PHE A 156 -10.54 16.22 -7.07
C PHE A 156 -9.56 15.07 -6.88
N VAL A 157 -9.53 14.18 -7.86
CA VAL A 157 -8.53 13.10 -7.95
C VAL A 157 -7.55 13.45 -9.05
N GLN A 158 -6.27 13.52 -8.71
CA GLN A 158 -5.19 13.71 -9.66
C GLN A 158 -4.44 12.39 -9.87
N GLU A 159 -4.05 12.12 -11.11
CA GLU A 159 -3.23 10.96 -11.47
C GLU A 159 -1.74 11.33 -11.53
N LEU A 160 -0.91 10.42 -11.02
CA LEU A 160 0.54 10.47 -11.03
C LEU A 160 1.11 9.14 -11.52
N GLN A 161 2.01 9.22 -12.50
CA GLN A 161 2.76 8.08 -13.03
C GLN A 161 4.14 8.01 -12.35
N LEU A 162 4.44 6.93 -11.64
CA LEU A 162 5.68 6.76 -10.87
C LEU A 162 6.88 6.33 -11.73
N GLY A 163 6.64 5.94 -12.99
CA GLY A 163 7.63 5.30 -13.86
C GLY A 163 7.71 3.78 -13.66
N PRO A 164 8.71 3.10 -14.26
CA PRO A 164 8.81 1.65 -14.18
C PRO A 164 9.13 1.18 -12.75
N GLY A 165 8.55 0.03 -12.40
CA GLY A 165 8.90 -0.68 -11.17
C GLY A 165 10.38 -1.08 -11.14
N ASN A 166 10.98 -1.08 -9.96
CA ASN A 166 12.39 -1.43 -9.78
C ASN A 166 12.60 -2.11 -8.42
N MET A 167 12.66 -3.44 -8.40
CA MET A 167 12.83 -4.23 -7.18
C MET A 167 14.18 -4.01 -6.47
N GLU A 168 15.21 -3.50 -7.15
CA GLU A 168 16.49 -3.16 -6.51
C GLU A 168 16.34 -2.02 -5.50
N LEU A 169 15.25 -1.23 -5.60
CA LEU A 169 14.92 -0.20 -4.62
C LEU A 169 14.58 -0.78 -3.24
N LEU A 170 14.23 -2.07 -3.15
CA LEU A 170 14.05 -2.76 -1.86
C LEU A 170 15.35 -2.79 -1.05
N ASP A 171 16.52 -2.73 -1.68
CA ASP A 171 17.81 -2.71 -0.97
C ASP A 171 18.03 -1.42 -0.16
N ARG A 172 17.23 -0.36 -0.41
CA ARG A 172 17.43 0.95 0.21
C ARG A 172 16.83 0.97 1.62
N HIS A 173 17.60 1.46 2.60
CA HIS A 173 17.17 1.53 4.00
C HIS A 173 15.88 2.36 4.22
N ASN A 174 15.63 3.37 3.37
CA ASN A 174 14.41 4.17 3.44
C ASN A 174 13.17 3.47 2.85
N VAL A 175 13.33 2.28 2.27
CA VAL A 175 12.26 1.38 1.81
C VAL A 175 12.22 0.13 2.69
N SER A 176 13.35 -0.56 2.87
CA SER A 176 13.40 -1.84 3.56
C SER A 176 12.97 -1.76 5.02
N ILE A 177 13.49 -0.78 5.77
CA ILE A 177 13.21 -0.67 7.20
C ILE A 177 11.71 -0.39 7.43
N PRO A 178 11.08 0.65 6.83
CA PRO A 178 9.64 0.85 7.02
C PRO A 178 8.80 -0.36 6.61
N LEU A 179 9.15 -1.04 5.51
CA LEU A 179 8.40 -2.20 5.04
C LEU A 179 8.55 -3.40 5.99
N ARG A 180 9.75 -3.65 6.52
CA ARG A 180 9.99 -4.70 7.53
C ARG A 180 9.18 -4.45 8.79
N VAL A 181 9.13 -3.19 9.24
CA VAL A 181 8.33 -2.80 10.41
C VAL A 181 6.85 -3.04 10.15
N ALA A 182 6.33 -2.61 8.99
CA ALA A 182 4.93 -2.84 8.63
C ALA A 182 4.57 -4.33 8.50
N LEU A 183 5.45 -5.16 7.93
CA LEU A 183 5.25 -6.62 7.84
C LEU A 183 5.29 -7.28 9.24
N GLY A 184 6.12 -6.77 10.14
CA GLY A 184 6.19 -7.22 11.53
C GLY A 184 4.90 -7.02 12.30
N GLU A 185 4.10 -5.99 11.99
CA GLU A 185 2.78 -5.79 12.60
C GLU A 185 1.79 -6.91 12.26
N PHE A 186 1.99 -7.58 11.13
CA PHE A 186 1.23 -8.77 10.72
C PHE A 186 1.90 -10.08 11.14
N GLY A 187 3.03 -10.04 11.85
CA GLY A 187 3.80 -11.22 12.24
C GLY A 187 4.38 -11.98 11.03
N MET A 188 4.79 -11.27 9.98
CA MET A 188 5.23 -11.89 8.73
C MET A 188 6.67 -11.56 8.36
N ASP A 189 7.31 -12.55 7.75
CA ASP A 189 8.57 -12.38 7.04
C ASP A 189 8.33 -12.25 5.53
N CYS A 190 9.18 -11.46 4.86
CA CYS A 190 9.18 -11.32 3.40
C CYS A 190 10.54 -11.76 2.85
N LYS A 191 10.54 -12.80 2.00
CA LYS A 191 11.76 -13.39 1.44
C LYS A 191 12.48 -12.41 0.53
N ARG A 192 11.77 -11.73 -0.38
CA ARG A 192 12.34 -10.69 -1.25
C ARG A 192 12.99 -9.57 -0.46
N LEU A 193 12.37 -9.14 0.64
CA LEU A 193 12.92 -8.11 1.52
C LEU A 193 14.18 -8.59 2.24
N THR A 194 14.16 -9.80 2.79
CA THR A 194 15.32 -10.43 3.45
C THR A 194 16.52 -10.49 2.50
N ILE A 195 16.30 -10.99 1.27
CA ILE A 195 17.35 -11.05 0.24
C ILE A 195 17.86 -9.65 -0.11
N ALA A 196 16.98 -8.66 -0.22
CA ALA A 196 17.36 -7.28 -0.52
C ALA A 196 18.22 -6.66 0.60
N GLU A 197 17.89 -6.89 1.86
CA GLU A 197 18.67 -6.42 3.00
C GLU A 197 20.06 -7.07 3.06
N GLU A 198 20.17 -8.37 2.75
CA GLU A 198 21.46 -9.05 2.65
C GLU A 198 22.34 -8.49 1.54
N ARG A 199 21.77 -8.18 0.37
CA ARG A 199 22.49 -7.48 -0.71
C ARG A 199 22.96 -6.10 -0.28
N GLY A 200 22.11 -5.35 0.42
CA GLY A 200 22.43 -4.03 0.94
C GLY A 200 23.62 -4.03 1.89
N ARG A 201 23.73 -5.04 2.77
CA ARG A 201 24.85 -5.19 3.72
C ARG A 201 26.19 -5.49 3.05
N LYS A 202 26.18 -6.11 1.86
CA LYS A 202 27.40 -6.48 1.11
C LYS A 202 27.97 -5.33 0.27
N LYS A 203 27.23 -4.24 0.04
CA LYS A 203 27.73 -3.10 -0.74
C LYS A 203 28.75 -2.30 0.08
N PRO A 204 29.96 -2.03 -0.44
CA PRO A 204 30.95 -1.22 0.25
C PRO A 204 30.38 0.18 0.50
N LYS A 205 30.57 0.71 1.72
CA LYS A 205 30.23 2.09 2.04
C LYS A 205 31.26 2.99 1.33
N HIS A 206 30.87 3.55 0.20
CA HIS A 206 31.61 4.59 -0.51
C HIS A 206 31.41 5.96 0.16
#